data_AF-A0A2M8C5Z3-F1
#
_entry.id   AF-A0A2M8C5Z3-F1
#
_cell.length_a   1.000
_cell.length_b   1.000
_cell.length_c   1.000
_cell.angle_alpha   90.00
_cell.angle_beta   90.00
_cell.angle_gamma   90.00
#
_symmetry.space_group_name_H-M   'P 1'
#
loop_
_entity.id
_entity.type
_entity.pdbx_description
1 polymer ?
#
loop_
_entity_poly.entity_id
_entity_poly.type
_entity_poly.pdbx_seq_one_letter_code
_entity_poly.pdbx_strand_id
1 'polypeptide(L)'
;MSEYYKLAKKIYIKNSSQPFEISRSKIDLFLNCPRCFYFDRRFGVMRPPGYPFALNSAVDALLKKEFDLHRAQNTKHPLMDQYKINAVPFEHPDLNKWRANFTGIRYHHQSTNFIIFGAIDDIWKNDDGSFSIVDYKATSKAGEINLDAEWQIGYKRQMEIYQWLFRQNDHKVSNTGYFVYCNGKKDAVAFDAKLEFDVYLLPYVGDDSWVEGTLQAIKKCLDLDIIPPASIDCDFCQYRKFIKNKLAQKV
;
A
#
# COMPACT_ATOMS: atom_id res chain seq x y z
N MET A 1 26.97 -0.59 -7.33
CA MET A 1 25.86 -0.79 -6.38
C MET A 1 25.36 -2.21 -6.54
N SER A 2 24.85 -2.86 -5.48
CA SER A 2 24.34 -4.23 -5.57
C SER A 2 23.13 -4.32 -6.49
N GLU A 3 22.79 -5.52 -6.98
CA GLU A 3 21.57 -5.75 -7.78
C GLU A 3 20.30 -5.29 -7.06
N TYR A 4 20.34 -5.26 -5.73
CA TYR A 4 19.25 -4.88 -4.85
C TYR A 4 19.20 -3.37 -4.57
N TYR A 5 20.33 -2.65 -4.55
CA TYR A 5 20.33 -1.21 -4.28
C TYR A 5 20.34 -0.40 -5.57
N LYS A 6 19.18 0.16 -5.94
CA LYS A 6 19.00 1.03 -7.11
C LYS A 6 18.67 2.46 -6.66
N LEU A 7 19.24 3.45 -7.34
CA LEU A 7 18.85 4.86 -7.16
C LEU A 7 17.43 5.07 -7.67
N ALA A 8 16.67 5.95 -7.01
CA ALA A 8 15.36 6.32 -7.51
C ALA A 8 15.52 7.07 -8.84
N LYS A 9 14.79 6.61 -9.86
CA LYS A 9 14.85 7.21 -11.21
C LYS A 9 14.08 8.54 -11.33
N LYS A 10 13.13 8.79 -10.43
CA LYS A 10 12.25 9.98 -10.45
C LYS A 10 12.53 10.85 -9.25
N ILE A 11 13.30 11.93 -9.47
CA ILE A 11 13.59 12.95 -8.48
C ILE A 11 12.69 14.16 -8.66
N TYR A 12 12.29 14.78 -7.55
CA TYR A 12 11.47 15.98 -7.53
C TYR A 12 12.34 17.20 -7.83
N ILE A 13 11.86 18.04 -8.75
CA ILE A 13 12.48 19.30 -9.12
C ILE A 13 11.58 20.44 -8.61
N LYS A 14 12.13 21.26 -7.71
CA LYS A 14 11.43 22.43 -7.16
C LYS A 14 11.03 23.38 -8.29
N ASN A 15 9.83 23.94 -8.20
CA ASN A 15 9.24 24.85 -9.19
C ASN A 15 9.11 24.29 -10.62
N SER A 16 9.14 22.96 -10.79
CA SER A 16 8.82 22.37 -12.10
C SER A 16 7.35 22.61 -12.46
N SER A 17 7.10 22.93 -13.72
CA SER A 17 5.74 22.96 -14.28
C SER A 17 5.16 21.57 -14.51
N GLN A 18 6.01 20.53 -14.60
CA GLN A 18 5.57 19.17 -14.81
C GLN A 18 5.06 18.54 -13.51
N PRO A 19 3.92 17.81 -13.55
CA PRO A 19 3.43 17.12 -12.37
C PRO A 19 4.43 16.09 -11.85
N PHE A 20 4.53 15.95 -10.54
CA PHE A 20 5.40 14.95 -9.91
C PHE A 20 4.60 13.75 -9.41
N GLU A 21 5.02 12.55 -9.80
CA GLU A 21 4.34 11.31 -9.40
C GLU A 21 4.73 10.87 -7.98
N ILE A 22 3.72 10.64 -7.13
CA ILE A 22 3.89 10.11 -5.77
C ILE A 22 2.99 8.90 -5.60
N SER A 23 3.60 7.71 -5.48
CA SER A 23 2.84 6.49 -5.20
C SER A 23 2.35 6.48 -3.74
N ARG A 24 1.28 5.72 -3.47
CA ARG A 24 0.83 5.33 -2.11
C ARG A 24 1.99 4.95 -1.18
N SER A 25 2.96 4.16 -1.66
CA SER A 25 4.13 3.73 -0.86
C SER A 25 5.05 4.87 -0.41
N LYS A 26 5.07 5.96 -1.18
CA LYS A 26 5.91 7.12 -0.89
C LYS A 26 5.22 8.07 0.08
N ILE A 27 3.89 8.13 0.07
CA ILE A 27 3.11 8.80 1.11
C ILE A 27 3.35 8.12 2.47
N ASP A 28 3.27 6.78 2.52
CA ASP A 28 3.57 6.04 3.75
C ASP A 28 5.04 6.20 4.18
N LEU A 29 5.99 6.21 3.24
CA LEU A 29 7.40 6.52 3.55
C LEU A 29 7.57 7.89 4.21
N PHE A 30 6.84 8.91 3.75
CA PHE A 30 6.86 10.24 4.35
C PHE A 30 6.34 10.22 5.79
N LEU A 31 5.17 9.60 6.02
CA LEU A 31 4.58 9.46 7.34
C LEU A 31 5.50 8.69 8.30
N ASN A 32 6.22 7.69 7.79
CA ASN A 32 7.19 6.94 8.60
C ASN A 32 8.47 7.74 8.86
N CYS A 33 9.00 8.50 7.89
CA CYS A 33 10.17 9.35 8.09
C CYS A 33 10.32 10.43 6.99
N PRO A 34 10.09 11.71 7.31
CA PRO A 34 10.27 12.82 6.38
C PRO A 34 11.68 12.91 5.79
N ARG A 35 12.72 12.66 6.60
CA ARG A 35 14.12 12.62 6.13
C ARG A 35 14.35 11.55 5.08
N CYS A 36 13.92 10.31 5.33
CA CYS A 36 14.10 9.24 4.35
C CYS A 36 13.33 9.52 3.08
N PHE A 37 12.09 10.01 3.19
CA PHE A 37 11.31 10.43 2.04
C PHE A 37 12.01 11.55 1.24
N TYR A 38 12.54 12.56 1.92
CA TYR A 38 13.26 13.66 1.28
C TYR A 38 14.51 13.17 0.54
N PHE A 39 15.34 12.32 1.15
CA PHE A 39 16.48 11.71 0.45
C PHE A 39 16.07 10.90 -0.77
N ASP A 40 15.00 10.13 -0.64
CA ASP A 40 14.48 9.27 -1.68
C ASP A 40 13.95 10.07 -2.89
N ARG A 41 13.27 11.20 -2.63
CA ARG A 41 12.61 12.01 -3.66
C ARG A 41 13.42 13.20 -4.15
N ARG A 42 14.29 13.82 -3.35
CA ARG A 42 15.14 14.96 -3.77
C ARG A 42 16.51 14.53 -4.25
N PHE A 43 17.09 13.50 -3.64
CA PHE A 43 18.47 13.07 -3.93
C PHE A 43 18.56 11.69 -4.58
N GLY A 44 17.42 11.02 -4.79
CA GLY A 44 17.38 9.68 -5.38
C GLY A 44 17.95 8.57 -4.47
N VAL A 45 18.23 8.88 -3.20
CA VAL A 45 18.85 7.97 -2.23
C VAL A 45 17.76 7.23 -1.46
N MET A 46 17.47 6.02 -1.90
CA MET A 46 16.45 5.16 -1.28
C MET A 46 16.98 4.48 -0.02
N ARG A 47 16.06 4.05 0.85
CA ARG A 47 16.39 3.04 1.88
C ARG A 47 16.81 1.74 1.18
N PRO A 48 17.75 0.97 1.76
CA PRO A 48 17.98 -0.41 1.33
C PRO A 48 16.63 -1.17 1.30
N PRO A 49 16.27 -1.84 0.21
CA PRO A 49 15.03 -2.58 0.15
C PRO A 49 15.09 -3.82 1.03
N GLY A 50 13.91 -4.30 1.45
CA GLY A 50 13.76 -5.62 2.05
C GLY A 50 13.78 -6.73 1.00
N TYR A 51 13.63 -7.97 1.46
CA TYR A 51 13.48 -9.13 0.58
C TYR A 51 12.10 -9.17 -0.08
N PRO A 52 11.98 -9.74 -1.29
CA PRO A 52 10.68 -9.93 -1.93
C PRO A 52 9.87 -11.01 -1.19
N PHE A 53 8.57 -10.77 -1.05
CA PHE A 53 7.63 -11.72 -0.45
C PHE A 53 6.98 -12.59 -1.54
N ALA A 54 7.79 -13.41 -2.23
CA ALA A 54 7.36 -14.13 -3.43
C ALA A 54 6.18 -15.10 -3.21
N LEU A 55 6.12 -15.78 -2.05
CA LEU A 55 4.97 -16.63 -1.70
C LEU A 55 3.70 -15.80 -1.49
N ASN A 56 3.80 -14.67 -0.80
CA ASN A 56 2.66 -13.76 -0.58
C ASN A 56 2.14 -13.22 -1.92
N SER A 57 3.05 -12.87 -2.85
CA SER A 57 2.70 -12.45 -4.20
C SER A 57 2.04 -13.58 -5.02
N ALA A 58 2.43 -14.84 -4.81
CA ALA A 58 1.78 -15.97 -5.46
C ALA A 58 0.35 -16.18 -4.94
N VAL A 59 0.13 -16.05 -3.63
CA VAL A 59 -1.22 -16.11 -3.01
C VAL A 59 -2.09 -14.98 -3.55
N ASP A 60 -1.58 -13.74 -3.57
CA ASP A 60 -2.27 -12.59 -4.16
C ASP A 60 -2.67 -12.86 -5.62
N ALA A 61 -1.75 -13.34 -6.46
CA ALA A 61 -2.03 -13.64 -7.86
C ALA A 61 -3.08 -14.75 -8.04
N LEU A 62 -3.15 -15.73 -7.15
CA LEU A 62 -4.14 -16.80 -7.18
C LEU A 62 -5.52 -16.32 -6.71
N LEU A 63 -5.59 -15.53 -5.63
CA LEU A 63 -6.84 -14.86 -5.22
C LEU A 63 -7.37 -13.99 -6.34
N LYS A 64 -6.51 -13.22 -6.99
CA LYS A 64 -6.89 -12.40 -8.15
C LYS A 64 -7.59 -13.23 -9.22
N LYS A 65 -7.05 -14.39 -9.58
CA LYS A 65 -7.68 -15.31 -10.55
C LYS A 65 -8.99 -15.90 -10.05
N GLU A 66 -9.06 -16.29 -8.78
CA GLU A 66 -10.26 -16.84 -8.15
C GLU A 66 -11.41 -15.82 -8.20
N PHE A 67 -11.16 -14.58 -7.78
CA PHE A 67 -12.15 -13.49 -7.88
C PHE A 67 -12.46 -13.12 -9.34
N ASP A 68 -11.51 -13.23 -10.27
CA ASP A 68 -11.76 -13.02 -11.71
C ASP A 68 -12.74 -14.05 -12.30
N LEU A 69 -12.72 -15.31 -11.86
CA LEU A 69 -13.70 -16.32 -12.28
C LEU A 69 -15.12 -15.92 -11.85
N HIS A 70 -15.29 -15.51 -10.59
CA HIS A 70 -16.58 -15.06 -10.08
C HIS A 70 -17.07 -13.80 -10.78
N ARG A 71 -16.17 -12.84 -11.03
CA ARG A 71 -16.47 -11.60 -11.76
C ARG A 71 -16.98 -11.87 -13.17
N ALA A 72 -16.29 -12.73 -13.93
CA ALA A 72 -16.67 -13.08 -15.30
C ALA A 72 -18.04 -13.78 -15.37
N GLN A 73 -18.41 -14.51 -14.32
CA GLN A 73 -19.70 -15.20 -14.21
C GLN A 73 -20.78 -14.33 -13.55
N ASN A 74 -20.45 -13.12 -13.11
CA ASN A 74 -21.32 -12.24 -12.32
C ASN A 74 -21.90 -12.95 -11.08
N THR A 75 -21.06 -13.73 -10.37
CA THR A 75 -21.44 -14.46 -9.16
C THR A 75 -20.77 -13.89 -7.92
N LYS A 76 -21.34 -14.16 -6.75
CA LYS A 76 -20.70 -13.86 -5.46
C LYS A 76 -19.58 -14.87 -5.20
N HIS A 77 -18.52 -14.38 -4.55
CA HIS A 77 -17.47 -15.26 -4.04
C HIS A 77 -17.97 -15.98 -2.77
N PRO A 78 -17.63 -17.26 -2.51
CA PRO A 78 -18.07 -17.99 -1.32
C PRO A 78 -17.78 -17.28 0.02
N LEU A 79 -16.62 -16.61 0.13
CA LEU A 79 -16.30 -15.74 1.28
C LEU A 79 -17.35 -14.65 1.52
N MET A 80 -17.93 -14.05 0.47
CA MET A 80 -18.98 -13.04 0.64
C MET A 80 -20.23 -13.66 1.28
N ASP A 81 -20.63 -14.85 0.85
CA ASP A 81 -21.79 -15.53 1.44
C ASP A 81 -21.53 -15.96 2.89
N GLN A 82 -20.35 -16.54 3.17
CA GLN A 82 -19.93 -16.94 4.51
C GLN A 82 -19.98 -15.77 5.51
N TYR A 83 -19.52 -14.58 5.07
CA TYR A 83 -19.47 -13.37 5.89
C TYR A 83 -20.71 -12.47 5.71
N LYS A 84 -21.72 -12.91 4.96
CA LYS A 84 -22.97 -12.18 4.69
C LYS A 84 -22.73 -10.78 4.09
N ILE A 85 -21.75 -10.68 3.19
CA ILE A 85 -21.43 -9.46 2.46
C ILE A 85 -22.31 -9.39 1.20
N ASN A 86 -23.10 -8.32 1.13
CA ASN A 86 -23.94 -8.02 -0.03
C ASN A 86 -23.16 -7.21 -1.06
N ALA A 87 -22.25 -7.90 -1.76
CA ALA A 87 -21.46 -7.35 -2.84
C ALA A 87 -21.13 -8.42 -3.88
N VAL A 88 -20.64 -7.99 -5.04
CA VAL A 88 -20.04 -8.84 -6.08
C VAL A 88 -18.68 -8.28 -6.49
N PRO A 89 -17.73 -9.11 -6.96
CA PRO A 89 -16.50 -8.60 -7.58
C PRO A 89 -16.87 -7.68 -8.75
N PHE A 90 -16.35 -6.45 -8.76
CA PHE A 90 -16.83 -5.43 -9.69
C PHE A 90 -16.12 -5.50 -11.05
N GLU A 91 -16.88 -5.52 -12.14
CA GLU A 91 -16.37 -5.47 -13.52
C GLU A 91 -16.35 -4.03 -14.03
N HIS A 92 -15.19 -3.61 -14.56
CA HIS A 92 -15.01 -2.28 -15.14
C HIS A 92 -13.92 -2.30 -16.22
N PRO A 93 -14.06 -1.55 -17.33
CA PRO A 93 -13.06 -1.50 -18.40
C PRO A 93 -11.65 -1.11 -17.94
N ASP A 94 -11.54 -0.26 -16.91
CA ASP A 94 -10.25 0.19 -16.35
C ASP A 94 -9.73 -0.68 -15.19
N LEU A 95 -10.43 -1.75 -14.79
CA LEU A 95 -10.03 -2.58 -13.65
C LEU A 95 -8.59 -3.10 -13.77
N ASN A 96 -8.21 -3.56 -14.97
CA ASN A 96 -6.85 -4.02 -15.24
C ASN A 96 -5.81 -2.90 -15.07
N LYS A 97 -6.14 -1.65 -15.40
CA LYS A 97 -5.26 -0.51 -15.15
C LYS A 97 -5.16 -0.20 -13.66
N TRP A 98 -6.29 -0.25 -12.93
CA TRP A 98 -6.33 -0.01 -11.49
C TRP A 98 -5.53 -1.05 -10.69
N ARG A 99 -5.44 -2.30 -11.18
CA ARG A 99 -4.66 -3.39 -10.55
C ARG A 99 -3.20 -3.45 -11.00
N ALA A 100 -2.83 -2.74 -12.08
CA ALA A 100 -1.48 -2.82 -12.64
C ALA A 100 -0.48 -1.96 -11.85
N ASN A 101 0.61 -2.59 -11.38
CA ASN A 101 1.71 -1.90 -10.72
C ASN A 101 2.32 -0.80 -11.60
N PHE A 102 2.73 0.31 -10.99
CA PHE A 102 3.25 1.51 -11.65
C PHE A 102 2.25 2.29 -12.55
N THR A 103 1.12 1.69 -12.91
CA THR A 103 -0.01 2.36 -13.56
C THR A 103 -1.01 2.79 -12.50
N GLY A 104 -1.76 1.83 -11.94
CA GLY A 104 -2.71 2.04 -10.85
C GLY A 104 -3.87 2.98 -11.20
N ILE A 105 -4.78 3.18 -10.25
CA ILE A 105 -5.66 4.35 -10.26
C ILE A 105 -4.82 5.60 -9.98
N ARG A 106 -5.15 6.71 -10.64
CA ARG A 106 -4.38 7.95 -10.60
C ARG A 106 -5.29 9.14 -10.34
N TYR A 107 -4.75 10.16 -9.68
CA TYR A 107 -5.41 11.45 -9.52
C TYR A 107 -4.38 12.59 -9.56
N HIS A 108 -4.68 13.64 -10.33
CA HIS A 108 -3.84 14.84 -10.37
C HIS A 108 -4.33 15.84 -9.33
N HIS A 109 -3.61 15.87 -8.22
CA HIS A 109 -3.84 16.81 -7.14
C HIS A 109 -3.30 18.19 -7.53
N GLN A 110 -4.20 19.05 -8.01
CA GLN A 110 -3.86 20.34 -8.64
C GLN A 110 -3.08 21.26 -7.71
N SER A 111 -3.47 21.35 -6.45
CA SER A 111 -2.90 22.31 -5.50
C SER A 111 -1.40 22.06 -5.21
N THR A 112 -0.95 20.80 -5.26
CA THR A 112 0.46 20.44 -5.06
C THR A 112 1.19 20.10 -6.37
N ASN A 113 0.47 20.08 -7.50
CA ASN A 113 0.91 19.55 -8.79
C ASN A 113 1.47 18.11 -8.69
N PHE A 114 0.82 17.25 -7.90
CA PHE A 114 1.20 15.85 -7.77
C PHE A 114 0.25 14.92 -8.52
N ILE A 115 0.80 13.87 -9.13
CA ILE A 115 0.01 12.72 -9.57
C ILE A 115 0.12 11.65 -8.50
N ILE A 116 -0.96 11.45 -7.75
CA ILE A 116 -1.05 10.39 -6.74
C ILE A 116 -1.54 9.12 -7.40
N PHE A 117 -0.91 7.98 -7.08
CA PHE A 117 -1.29 6.72 -7.70
C PHE A 117 -1.04 5.50 -6.81
N GLY A 118 -1.74 4.42 -7.12
CA GLY A 118 -1.48 3.12 -6.53
C GLY A 118 -2.33 2.02 -7.16
N ALA A 119 -1.90 0.77 -6.96
CA ALA A 119 -2.56 -0.41 -7.49
C ALA A 119 -3.34 -1.12 -6.39
N ILE A 120 -4.64 -1.33 -6.60
CA ILE A 120 -5.50 -2.13 -5.72
C ILE A 120 -5.36 -3.61 -6.05
N ASP A 121 -5.74 -4.49 -5.13
CA ASP A 121 -5.83 -5.92 -5.44
C ASP A 121 -7.17 -6.26 -6.08
N ASP A 122 -8.26 -5.73 -5.49
CA ASP A 122 -9.63 -5.93 -5.96
C ASP A 122 -10.57 -4.80 -5.49
N ILE A 123 -11.77 -4.78 -6.06
CA ILE A 123 -12.85 -3.85 -5.74
C ILE A 123 -14.19 -4.56 -5.90
N TRP A 124 -15.05 -4.41 -4.90
CA TRP A 124 -16.37 -5.04 -4.89
C TRP A 124 -17.45 -3.96 -5.02
N LYS A 125 -18.52 -4.28 -5.76
CA LYS A 125 -19.69 -3.41 -5.89
C LYS A 125 -20.75 -3.88 -4.91
N ASN A 126 -21.14 -3.01 -3.99
CA ASN A 126 -22.21 -3.24 -3.04
C ASN A 126 -23.59 -3.02 -3.69
N ASP A 127 -24.65 -3.54 -3.07
CA ASP A 127 -26.03 -3.42 -3.56
C ASP A 127 -26.50 -1.95 -3.68
N ASP A 128 -25.99 -1.06 -2.83
CA ASP A 128 -26.29 0.38 -2.87
C ASP A 128 -25.50 1.15 -3.96
N GLY A 129 -24.78 0.41 -4.81
CA GLY A 129 -23.95 0.91 -5.89
C GLY A 129 -22.60 1.49 -5.46
N SER A 130 -22.30 1.54 -4.16
CA SER A 130 -20.98 1.98 -3.68
C SER A 130 -19.92 0.90 -3.89
N PHE A 131 -18.66 1.30 -3.90
CA PHE A 131 -17.52 0.40 -4.02
C PHE A 131 -16.84 0.17 -2.67
N SER A 132 -16.56 -1.10 -2.36
CA SER A 132 -15.67 -1.48 -1.26
C SER A 132 -14.31 -1.83 -1.83
N ILE A 133 -13.26 -1.13 -1.38
CA ILE A 133 -11.88 -1.45 -1.75
C ILE A 133 -11.45 -2.72 -1.01
N VAL A 134 -10.76 -3.62 -1.72
CA VAL A 134 -10.31 -4.89 -1.17
C VAL A 134 -8.81 -5.07 -1.39
N ASP A 135 -8.14 -5.51 -0.34
CA ASP A 135 -6.69 -5.68 -0.30
C ASP A 135 -6.35 -7.08 0.24
N TYR A 136 -5.43 -7.76 -0.43
CA TYR A 136 -5.09 -9.15 -0.12
C TYR A 136 -3.82 -9.19 0.74
N LYS A 137 -3.92 -9.89 1.86
CA LYS A 137 -2.78 -10.08 2.78
C LYS A 137 -2.54 -11.55 2.97
N ALA A 138 -1.28 -11.96 2.85
CA ALA A 138 -0.84 -13.29 3.22
C ALA A 138 0.21 -13.20 4.32
N THR A 139 0.17 -14.12 5.28
CA THR A 139 1.20 -14.27 6.32
C THR A 139 1.24 -15.72 6.80
N SER A 140 2.05 -16.00 7.81
CA SER A 140 1.95 -17.24 8.58
C SER A 140 2.38 -16.96 10.03
N LYS A 141 1.39 -16.68 10.89
CA LYS A 141 1.56 -16.36 12.31
C LYS A 141 0.67 -17.23 13.20
N ALA A 142 1.11 -17.42 14.44
CA ALA A 142 0.27 -18.00 15.49
C ALA A 142 -0.64 -16.93 16.12
N GLY A 143 -1.77 -17.35 16.68
CA GLY A 143 -2.73 -16.48 17.34
C GLY A 143 -3.74 -15.83 16.40
N GLU A 144 -4.49 -14.87 16.92
CA GLU A 144 -5.62 -14.26 16.22
C GLU A 144 -5.19 -13.40 15.02
N ILE A 145 -5.98 -13.49 13.96
CA ILE A 145 -5.83 -12.68 12.75
C ILE A 145 -6.66 -11.39 12.90
N ASN A 146 -5.96 -10.26 13.08
CA ASN A 146 -6.52 -8.92 13.22
C ASN A 146 -5.59 -7.87 12.58
N LEU A 147 -5.93 -6.59 12.73
CA LEU A 147 -5.22 -5.44 12.17
C LEU A 147 -4.60 -4.53 13.24
N ASP A 148 -4.28 -5.07 14.42
CA ASP A 148 -3.94 -4.28 15.60
C ASP A 148 -2.45 -4.13 15.85
N ALA A 149 -1.61 -4.92 15.18
CA ALA A 149 -0.17 -4.79 15.34
C ALA A 149 0.33 -3.44 14.79
N GLU A 150 1.30 -2.80 15.46
CA GLU A 150 1.75 -1.45 15.10
C GLU A 150 2.17 -1.31 13.63
N TRP A 151 2.85 -2.33 13.09
CA TRP A 151 3.29 -2.34 11.69
C TRP A 151 2.15 -2.46 10.67
N GLN A 152 0.94 -2.86 11.10
CA GLN A 152 -0.25 -2.94 10.24
C GLN A 152 -0.90 -1.57 10.00
N ILE A 153 -0.42 -0.49 10.62
CA ILE A 153 -0.84 0.87 10.27
C ILE A 153 -0.64 1.18 8.78
N GLY A 154 0.40 0.61 8.17
CA GLY A 154 0.64 0.74 6.73
C GLY A 154 -0.46 0.13 5.87
N TYR A 155 -1.17 -0.88 6.36
CA TYR A 155 -2.31 -1.50 5.68
C TYR A 155 -3.55 -0.62 5.74
N LYS A 156 -3.82 -0.05 6.91
CA LYS A 156 -4.92 0.90 7.13
C LYS A 156 -4.76 2.13 6.23
N ARG A 157 -3.58 2.74 6.25
CA ARG A 157 -3.23 3.88 5.38
C ARG A 157 -3.32 3.55 3.90
N GLN A 158 -2.93 2.32 3.52
CA GLN A 158 -3.05 1.86 2.14
C GLN A 158 -4.51 1.82 1.69
N MET A 159 -5.39 1.22 2.49
CA MET A 159 -6.83 1.19 2.24
C MET A 159 -7.40 2.61 2.09
N GLU A 160 -7.07 3.50 3.02
CA GLU A 160 -7.58 4.88 3.04
C GLU A 160 -7.11 5.71 1.84
N ILE A 161 -5.85 5.59 1.42
CA ILE A 161 -5.35 6.25 0.20
C ILE A 161 -6.11 5.74 -1.03
N TYR A 162 -6.43 4.45 -1.10
CA TYR A 162 -7.19 3.91 -2.23
C TYR A 162 -8.64 4.38 -2.21
N GLN A 163 -9.29 4.41 -1.05
CA GLN A 163 -10.62 4.99 -0.92
C GLN A 163 -10.62 6.45 -1.38
N TRP A 164 -9.63 7.24 -0.93
CA TRP A 164 -9.44 8.61 -1.38
C TRP A 164 -9.27 8.72 -2.89
N LEU A 165 -8.38 7.93 -3.49
CA LEU A 165 -8.13 7.94 -4.93
C LEU A 165 -9.41 7.66 -5.74
N PHE A 166 -10.21 6.69 -5.32
CA PHE A 166 -11.48 6.38 -6.00
C PHE A 166 -12.52 7.48 -5.79
N ARG A 167 -12.61 8.09 -4.59
CA ARG A 167 -13.48 9.26 -4.35
C ARG A 167 -13.08 10.46 -5.21
N GLN A 168 -11.78 10.70 -5.39
CA GLN A 168 -11.26 11.76 -6.26
C GLN A 168 -11.47 11.49 -7.77
N ASN A 169 -11.84 10.26 -8.13
CA ASN A 169 -12.23 9.85 -9.48
C ASN A 169 -13.75 9.68 -9.59
N ASP A 170 -14.52 10.44 -8.81
CA ASP A 170 -15.99 10.52 -8.85
C ASP A 170 -16.74 9.19 -8.61
N HIS A 171 -16.07 8.22 -7.98
CA HIS A 171 -16.72 6.98 -7.58
C HIS A 171 -17.36 7.11 -6.19
N LYS A 172 -18.56 6.53 -6.03
CA LYS A 172 -19.20 6.36 -4.71
C LYS A 172 -18.48 5.23 -3.97
N VAL A 173 -17.70 5.56 -2.94
CA VAL A 173 -16.88 4.58 -2.19
C VAL A 173 -17.41 4.42 -0.77
N SER A 174 -17.57 3.16 -0.33
CA SER A 174 -17.88 2.80 1.05
C SER A 174 -16.70 3.11 1.97
N ASN A 175 -16.97 3.61 3.17
CA ASN A 175 -15.93 3.74 4.20
C ASN A 175 -15.44 2.36 4.67
N THR A 176 -16.26 1.31 4.53
CA THR A 176 -15.83 -0.06 4.81
C THR A 176 -15.10 -0.63 3.60
N GLY A 177 -13.81 -0.90 3.79
CA GLY A 177 -13.03 -1.79 2.93
C GLY A 177 -12.84 -3.17 3.58
N TYR A 178 -12.29 -4.11 2.83
CA TYR A 178 -12.05 -5.47 3.32
C TYR A 178 -10.62 -5.92 3.09
N PHE A 179 -10.06 -6.61 4.09
CA PHE A 179 -8.83 -7.37 3.90
C PHE A 179 -9.17 -8.86 3.78
N VAL A 180 -8.83 -9.46 2.66
CA VAL A 180 -8.83 -10.92 2.52
C VAL A 180 -7.48 -11.41 3.05
N TYR A 181 -7.50 -12.03 4.21
CA TYR A 181 -6.30 -12.33 4.99
C TYR A 181 -6.07 -13.85 5.03
N CYS A 182 -5.07 -14.31 4.28
CA CYS A 182 -4.64 -15.72 4.22
C CYS A 182 -3.53 -15.98 5.24
N ASN A 183 -3.81 -16.80 6.25
CA ASN A 183 -2.81 -17.24 7.22
C ASN A 183 -2.36 -18.67 6.93
N GLY A 184 -1.10 -18.84 6.52
CA GLY A 184 -0.53 -20.16 6.25
C GLY A 184 -0.40 -20.97 7.54
N LYS A 185 -0.90 -22.20 7.52
CA LYS A 185 -0.91 -23.13 8.65
C LYS A 185 0.49 -23.72 8.85
N LYS A 186 0.98 -23.69 10.09
CA LYS A 186 2.28 -24.29 10.49
C LYS A 186 2.11 -25.52 11.39
N ASP A 187 0.88 -25.87 11.71
CA ASP A 187 0.47 -26.94 12.61
C ASP A 187 -0.12 -28.16 11.88
N ALA A 188 -0.04 -28.18 10.53
CA ALA A 188 -0.35 -29.36 9.74
C ALA A 188 0.61 -30.51 10.09
N VAL A 189 0.13 -31.76 9.93
CA VAL A 189 0.89 -32.97 10.26
C VAL A 189 2.20 -33.07 9.47
N ALA A 190 2.19 -32.64 8.20
CA ALA A 190 3.33 -32.61 7.30
C ALA A 190 3.17 -31.51 6.26
N PHE A 191 4.25 -31.21 5.53
CA PHE A 191 4.23 -30.21 4.45
C PHE A 191 3.58 -30.72 3.16
N ASP A 192 3.79 -31.99 2.78
CA ASP A 192 3.16 -32.64 1.61
C ASP A 192 3.11 -31.79 0.31
N ALA A 193 4.18 -31.02 0.06
CA ALA A 193 4.30 -30.08 -1.05
C ALA A 193 3.14 -29.07 -1.16
N LYS A 194 2.47 -28.75 -0.04
CA LYS A 194 1.29 -27.90 0.06
C LYS A 194 1.39 -27.00 1.27
N LEU A 195 1.18 -25.71 1.07
CA LEU A 195 0.90 -24.79 2.17
C LEU A 195 -0.60 -24.59 2.27
N GLU A 196 -1.19 -24.99 3.40
CA GLU A 196 -2.61 -24.80 3.67
C GLU A 196 -2.84 -23.43 4.33
N PHE A 197 -3.99 -22.82 4.07
CA PHE A 197 -4.31 -21.49 4.58
C PHE A 197 -5.68 -21.47 5.24
N ASP A 198 -5.76 -20.81 6.38
CA ASP A 198 -7.03 -20.28 6.88
C ASP A 198 -7.25 -18.89 6.29
N VAL A 199 -8.44 -18.63 5.76
CA VAL A 199 -8.78 -17.36 5.11
C VAL A 199 -9.81 -16.60 5.95
N TYR A 200 -9.48 -15.36 6.27
CA TYR A 200 -10.32 -14.48 7.07
C TYR A 200 -10.71 -13.26 6.25
N LEU A 201 -11.95 -12.82 6.38
CA LEU A 201 -12.39 -11.53 5.85
C LEU A 201 -12.47 -10.52 6.99
N LEU A 202 -11.59 -9.52 6.98
CA LEU A 202 -11.53 -8.48 8.02
C LEU A 202 -12.14 -7.18 7.48
N PRO A 203 -13.29 -6.71 8.01
CA PRO A 203 -13.81 -5.39 7.66
C PRO A 203 -12.96 -4.30 8.30
N TYR A 204 -12.75 -3.20 7.58
CA TYR A 204 -12.08 -2.01 8.09
C TYR A 204 -12.82 -0.75 7.65
N VAL A 205 -13.26 0.04 8.63
CA VAL A 205 -13.84 1.36 8.39
C VAL A 205 -12.70 2.38 8.31
N GLY A 206 -12.37 2.80 7.09
CA GLY A 206 -11.30 3.77 6.83
C GLY A 206 -11.75 5.22 6.99
N ASP A 207 -10.77 6.06 7.32
CA ASP A 207 -10.88 7.53 7.31
C ASP A 207 -9.72 8.09 6.48
N ASP A 208 -10.04 8.77 5.38
CA ASP A 208 -9.07 9.38 4.48
C ASP A 208 -8.91 10.89 4.65
N SER A 209 -9.52 11.48 5.68
CA SER A 209 -9.46 12.92 5.96
C SER A 209 -8.03 13.44 6.15
N TRP A 210 -7.10 12.58 6.54
CA TRP A 210 -5.69 12.89 6.73
C TRP A 210 -4.89 13.01 5.42
N VAL A 211 -5.39 12.46 4.30
CA VAL A 211 -4.65 12.35 3.05
C VAL A 211 -4.32 13.73 2.49
N GLU A 212 -5.31 14.62 2.41
CA GLU A 212 -5.15 15.98 1.85
C GLU A 212 -4.08 16.78 2.59
N GLY A 213 -4.18 16.86 3.93
CA GLY A 213 -3.19 17.54 4.76
C GLY A 213 -1.79 16.94 4.62
N THR A 214 -1.70 15.63 4.42
CA THR A 214 -0.43 14.94 4.20
C THR A 214 0.19 15.28 2.84
N LEU A 215 -0.60 15.40 1.77
CA LEU A 215 -0.10 15.83 0.47
C LEU A 215 0.49 17.24 0.52
N GLN A 216 -0.18 18.16 1.23
CA GLN A 216 0.33 19.50 1.47
C GLN A 216 1.64 19.48 2.28
N ALA A 217 1.72 18.65 3.32
CA ALA A 217 2.93 18.50 4.13
C ALA A 217 4.10 17.90 3.32
N ILE A 218 3.81 16.94 2.43
CA ILE A 218 4.78 16.38 1.49
C ILE A 218 5.33 17.48 0.57
N LYS A 219 4.46 18.31 -0.01
CA LYS A 219 4.86 19.43 -0.87
C LYS A 219 5.78 20.40 -0.14
N LYS A 220 5.38 20.85 1.06
CA LYS A 220 6.21 21.70 1.92
C LYS A 220 7.57 21.06 2.21
N CYS A 221 7.58 19.78 2.58
CA CYS A 221 8.81 19.02 2.84
C CYS A 221 9.72 19.00 1.61
N LEU A 222 9.19 18.69 0.42
CA LEU A 222 9.95 18.66 -0.82
C LEU A 222 10.42 20.02 -1.30
N ASP A 223 9.83 21.13 -0.86
CA ASP A 223 10.25 22.48 -1.23
C ASP A 223 11.28 23.09 -0.26
N LEU A 224 11.55 22.43 0.88
CA LEU A 224 12.62 22.84 1.79
C LEU A 224 13.98 22.78 1.11
N ASP A 225 14.84 23.76 1.39
CA ASP A 225 16.25 23.76 0.98
C ASP A 225 17.13 23.05 2.03
N ILE A 226 16.59 22.85 3.24
CA ILE A 226 17.23 22.08 4.32
C ILE A 226 16.64 20.67 4.41
N ILE A 227 17.49 19.71 4.80
CA ILE A 227 17.08 18.32 5.00
C ILE A 227 16.20 18.24 6.25
N PRO A 228 14.98 17.69 6.17
CA PRO A 228 14.08 17.61 7.31
C PRO A 228 14.62 16.68 8.42
N PRO A 229 14.11 16.83 9.66
CA PRO A 229 14.45 15.93 10.76
C PRO A 229 14.05 14.48 10.43
N ALA A 230 14.79 13.53 11.02
CA ALA A 230 14.39 12.13 11.00
C ALA A 230 13.31 11.91 12.06
N SER A 231 12.35 11.01 11.78
CA SER A 231 11.53 10.42 12.83
C SER A 231 12.40 9.71 13.87
N ILE A 232 11.97 9.77 15.12
CA ILE A 232 12.72 9.27 16.26
C ILE A 232 12.93 7.75 16.18
N ASP A 233 11.92 6.99 15.77
CA ASP A 233 11.95 5.53 15.67
C ASP A 233 12.34 5.00 14.28
N CYS A 234 13.02 5.83 13.46
CA CYS A 234 13.43 5.39 12.14
C CYS A 234 14.74 4.57 12.20
N ASP A 235 14.63 3.25 12.20
CA ASP A 235 15.77 2.31 12.22
C ASP A 235 16.86 2.65 11.20
N PHE A 236 16.48 2.99 9.97
CA PHE A 236 17.42 3.35 8.91
C PHE A 236 18.21 4.63 9.24
N CYS A 237 17.57 5.62 9.86
CA CYS A 237 18.24 6.84 10.30
C CYS A 237 19.12 6.58 11.51
N GLN A 238 18.65 5.77 12.46
CA GLN A 238 19.40 5.38 13.66
C GLN A 238 20.66 4.59 13.27
N TYR A 239 20.53 3.59 12.39
CA TYR A 239 21.64 2.84 11.83
C TYR A 239 22.72 3.75 11.22
N ARG A 240 22.33 4.68 10.34
CA ARG A 240 23.29 5.62 9.73
C ARG A 240 23.96 6.52 10.76
N LYS A 241 23.22 7.00 11.77
CA LYS A 241 23.76 7.80 12.87
C LYS A 241 24.77 7.00 13.69
N PHE A 242 24.45 5.74 14.00
CA PHE A 242 25.31 4.85 14.78
C PHE A 242 26.65 4.61 14.07
N ILE A 243 26.62 4.26 12.78
CA ILE A 243 27.84 4.09 11.97
C ILE A 243 28.67 5.38 11.92
N LYS A 244 28.03 6.53 11.64
CA LYS A 244 28.73 7.82 11.60
C LYS A 244 29.43 8.13 12.93
N ASN A 245 28.76 7.91 14.05
CA ASN A 245 29.32 8.16 15.38
C ASN A 245 30.51 7.22 15.68
N LYS A 246 30.40 5.93 15.33
CA LYS A 246 31.49 4.97 15.53
C LYS A 246 32.71 5.28 14.67
N LEU A 247 32.53 5.81 13.46
CA LEU A 247 33.63 6.25 12.62
C LEU A 247 34.31 7.50 13.18
N ALA A 248 33.53 8.47 13.66
CA ALA A 248 34.06 9.70 14.25
C ALA A 248 34.83 9.47 15.57
N GLN A 249 34.60 8.36 16.26
CA GLN A 249 35.34 7.97 17.48
C GLN A 249 36.66 7.25 17.19
N LYS A 250 36.92 6.87 15.93
CA LYS A 250 38.14 6.17 15.49
C LYS A 250 39.16 7.08 14.80
N VAL A 251 38.81 8.36 14.61
CA VAL A 251 39.67 9.43 14.11
C VAL A 251 39.99 10.35 15.27
#